data_AF-A0AA96Z3P2-F1
#
_entry.id   AF-A0AA96Z3P2-F1
#
_cell.length_a   1.000
_cell.length_b   1.000
_cell.length_c   1.000
_cell.angle_alpha   90.00
_cell.angle_beta   90.00
_cell.angle_gamma   90.00
#
_symmetry.space_group_name_H-M   'P 1'
#
loop_
_entity.id
_entity.type
_entity.pdbx_description
1 polymer ?
#
loop_
_entity_poly.entity_id
_entity_poly.type
_entity_poly.pdbx_seq_one_letter_code
_entity_poly.pdbx_strand_id
1 'polypeptide(L)'
;MNDEGWESVMKVTRTVCDVCTDQDKPAKSYEIRRLDDGITVSKDLCAEHGLALEELLADAPQPTPKKPPKATGGTSRRGPRGITVTSMDDIEKQKAASS
;
A
#
# COMPACT_ATOMS: atom_id res chain seq x y z
N MET A 1 34.08 19.77 4.04
CA MET A 1 34.02 19.14 2.71
C MET A 1 34.29 17.66 2.93
N ASN A 2 33.24 16.85 2.99
CA ASN A 2 33.29 15.42 2.74
C ASN A 2 31.85 15.01 2.37
N ASP A 3 31.67 14.72 1.10
CA ASP A 3 30.47 14.30 0.39
C ASP A 3 29.69 13.21 1.15
N GLU A 4 28.54 13.60 1.72
CA GLU A 4 27.48 12.66 2.05
C GLU A 4 26.62 12.43 0.80
N GLY A 5 27.22 11.74 -0.17
CA GLY A 5 26.53 11.20 -1.34
C GLY A 5 25.57 10.11 -0.90
N TRP A 6 24.34 10.49 -0.52
CA TRP A 6 23.23 9.56 -0.40
C TRP A 6 22.77 9.14 -1.80
N GLU A 7 23.49 8.18 -2.37
CA GLU A 7 22.93 7.37 -3.46
C GLU A 7 21.66 6.70 -2.93
N SER A 8 20.53 7.08 -3.54
CA SER A 8 19.23 6.47 -3.32
C SER A 8 19.27 5.02 -3.80
N VAL A 9 19.75 4.12 -2.94
CA VAL A 9 19.75 2.67 -3.17
C VAL A 9 18.31 2.22 -3.43
N MET A 10 18.02 1.90 -4.69
CA MET A 10 16.74 1.31 -5.08
C MET A 10 16.62 -0.08 -4.44
N LYS A 11 15.80 -0.19 -3.39
CA LYS A 11 15.49 -1.47 -2.76
C LYS A 11 14.48 -2.22 -3.63
N VAL A 12 14.95 -3.20 -4.39
CA VAL A 12 14.09 -4.14 -5.12
C VAL A 12 13.61 -5.21 -4.14
N THR A 13 12.30 -5.26 -3.87
CA THR A 13 11.67 -6.31 -3.06
C THR A 13 10.97 -7.31 -3.98
N ARG A 14 11.18 -8.62 -3.71
CA ARG A 14 10.52 -9.70 -4.45
C ARG A 14 9.86 -10.66 -3.47
N THR A 15 8.63 -11.04 -3.78
CA THR A 15 7.90 -12.09 -3.05
C THR A 15 8.27 -13.45 -3.62
N VAL A 16 8.62 -14.39 -2.74
CA VAL A 16 9.10 -15.73 -3.09
C VAL A 16 8.24 -16.76 -2.37
N CYS A 17 8.03 -17.94 -2.97
CA CYS A 17 7.28 -18.99 -2.32
C CYS A 17 8.00 -19.51 -1.07
N ASP A 18 7.30 -19.59 0.07
CA ASP A 18 7.79 -20.11 1.35
C ASP A 18 8.24 -21.58 1.29
N VAL A 19 7.73 -22.36 0.33
CA VAL A 19 7.96 -23.82 0.26
C VAL A 19 9.18 -24.14 -0.61
N CYS A 20 9.19 -23.68 -1.86
CA CYS A 20 10.30 -23.96 -2.77
C CYS A 20 11.41 -22.90 -2.73
N THR A 21 11.14 -21.71 -2.17
CA THR A 21 12.08 -20.57 -2.16
C THR A 21 12.65 -20.19 -3.54
N ASP A 22 11.98 -20.66 -4.60
CA ASP A 22 12.36 -20.46 -5.98
C ASP A 22 12.04 -19.03 -6.37
N GLN A 23 13.08 -18.25 -6.63
CA GLN A 23 12.93 -16.84 -6.97
C GLN A 23 12.29 -16.68 -8.33
N ASP A 24 12.52 -17.56 -9.30
CA ASP A 24 12.04 -17.40 -10.67
C ASP A 24 10.52 -17.56 -10.81
N LYS A 25 9.87 -18.19 -9.82
CA LYS A 25 8.42 -18.40 -9.81
C LYS A 25 7.69 -17.26 -9.10
N PRO A 26 6.65 -16.65 -9.71
CA PRO A 26 5.81 -15.69 -9.01
C PRO A 26 5.02 -16.38 -7.89
N ALA A 27 4.96 -15.72 -6.72
CA ALA A 27 4.20 -16.19 -5.56
C ALA A 27 3.03 -15.25 -5.25
N LYS A 28 1.91 -15.83 -4.80
CA LYS A 28 0.74 -15.13 -4.27
C LYS A 28 0.75 -15.19 -2.74
N SER A 29 0.36 -14.09 -2.10
CA SER A 29 0.25 -14.00 -0.64
C SER A 29 -1.13 -14.43 -0.17
N TYR A 30 -1.17 -15.35 0.78
CA TYR A 30 -2.38 -15.88 1.41
C TYR A 30 -2.37 -15.55 2.90
N GLU A 31 -3.52 -15.17 3.43
CA GLU A 31 -3.75 -15.05 4.86
C GLU A 31 -4.75 -16.12 5.30
N ILE A 32 -4.28 -17.06 6.11
CA ILE A 32 -5.08 -18.19 6.60
C ILE A 32 -5.42 -17.92 8.06
N ARG A 33 -6.70 -17.82 8.36
CA ARG A 33 -7.21 -17.60 9.71
C ARG A 33 -7.89 -18.86 10.21
N ARG A 34 -7.46 -19.36 11.35
CA ARG A 34 -8.14 -20.45 12.05
C ARG A 34 -9.22 -19.87 12.96
N LEU A 35 -10.46 -20.34 12.80
CA LEU A 35 -11.63 -19.76 13.48
C LEU A 35 -11.77 -20.23 14.93
N ASP A 36 -11.26 -21.41 15.24
CA ASP A 36 -11.32 -22.03 16.57
C ASP A 36 -10.35 -21.39 17.58
N ASP A 37 -9.10 -21.14 17.19
CA ASP A 37 -8.06 -20.57 18.07
C ASP A 37 -7.60 -19.15 17.69
N GLY A 38 -8.16 -18.57 16.62
CA GLY A 38 -7.88 -17.20 16.19
C GLY A 38 -6.48 -17.00 15.60
N ILE A 39 -5.71 -18.06 15.39
CA ILE A 39 -4.37 -17.97 14.83
C ILE A 39 -4.46 -17.53 13.37
N THR A 40 -3.69 -16.50 13.04
CA THR A 40 -3.53 -16.01 11.68
C THR A 40 -2.12 -16.31 11.19
N VAL A 41 -2.02 -16.91 10.00
CA VAL A 41 -0.75 -17.21 9.36
C VAL A 41 -0.75 -16.59 7.96
N SER A 42 0.34 -15.89 7.63
CA SER A 42 0.59 -15.39 6.27
C SER A 42 1.55 -16.34 5.55
N LYS A 43 1.24 -16.68 4.30
CA LYS A 43 2.04 -17.57 3.46
C LYS A 43 2.13 -17.07 2.03
N ASP A 44 3.32 -17.10 1.46
CA ASP A 44 3.57 -16.80 0.06
C ASP A 44 3.74 -18.12 -0.71
N LEU A 45 2.89 -18.38 -1.70
CA LEU A 45 2.88 -19.66 -2.41
C LEU A 45 2.89 -19.45 -3.92
N CYS A 46 3.73 -20.22 -4.62
CA CYS A 46 3.71 -20.27 -6.08
C CYS A 46 2.48 -21.05 -6.58
N ALA A 47 2.21 -20.99 -7.88
CA ALA A 47 1.02 -21.62 -8.48
C ALA A 47 0.87 -23.11 -8.14
N GLU A 48 1.97 -23.85 -8.04
CA GLU A 48 1.95 -25.28 -7.72
C GLU A 48 1.58 -25.54 -6.24
N HIS A 49 2.19 -24.81 -5.30
CA HIS A 49 1.94 -25.01 -3.87
C HIS A 49 0.65 -24.32 -3.38
N GLY A 50 0.20 -23.27 -4.07
CA GLY A 50 -1.05 -22.57 -3.80
C GLY A 50 -2.27 -23.25 -4.42
N LEU A 51 -2.08 -24.27 -5.27
CA LEU A 51 -3.16 -24.88 -6.04
C LEU A 51 -4.30 -25.39 -5.16
N ALA A 52 -3.98 -26.12 -4.10
CA ALA A 52 -4.97 -26.65 -3.17
C ALA A 52 -5.78 -25.54 -2.46
N LEU A 53 -5.17 -24.39 -2.17
CA LEU A 53 -5.89 -23.24 -1.62
C LEU A 53 -6.79 -22.61 -2.67
N GLU A 54 -6.31 -22.42 -3.90
CA GLU A 54 -7.13 -21.86 -4.98
C GLU A 54 -8.35 -22.74 -5.28
N GLU A 55 -8.21 -24.07 -5.25
CA GLU A 55 -9.34 -24.99 -5.40
C GLU A 55 -10.38 -24.84 -4.28
N LEU A 56 -9.93 -24.68 -3.04
CA LEU A 56 -10.82 -24.41 -1.90
C LEU A 56 -11.50 -23.04 -1.99
N LEU A 57 -10.80 -22.03 -2.53
CA LEU A 57 -11.32 -20.68 -2.70
C LEU A 57 -12.22 -20.55 -3.94
N ALA A 58 -12.07 -21.41 -4.96
CA ALA A 58 -12.85 -21.37 -6.18
C ALA A 58 -14.34 -21.64 -5.94
N ASP A 59 -14.65 -22.48 -4.95
CA ASP A 59 -16.03 -22.79 -4.55
C ASP A 59 -16.60 -21.74 -3.57
N ALA A 60 -15.75 -20.87 -3.02
CA ALA A 60 -16.18 -19.84 -2.10
C ALA A 60 -16.95 -18.73 -2.83
N PRO A 61 -18.10 -18.28 -2.31
CA PRO A 61 -18.83 -17.17 -2.90
C PRO A 61 -17.96 -15.91 -2.86
N GLN A 62 -17.61 -15.37 -4.03
CA GLN A 62 -16.87 -14.12 -4.09
C GLN A 62 -17.66 -13.02 -3.36
N PRO A 63 -17.05 -12.34 -2.37
CA PRO A 63 -17.70 -11.22 -1.75
C PRO A 63 -17.92 -10.14 -2.82
N THR A 64 -19.17 -9.86 -3.13
CA THR A 64 -19.48 -8.72 -4.00
C THR A 64 -18.92 -7.46 -3.34
N PRO A 65 -18.19 -6.61 -4.08
CA PRO A 65 -17.63 -5.40 -3.50
C PRO A 65 -18.79 -4.56 -2.95
N LYS A 66 -18.89 -4.48 -1.62
CA LYS A 66 -19.84 -3.59 -0.95
C LYS A 66 -19.48 -2.18 -1.39
N LYS A 67 -20.32 -1.55 -2.21
CA LYS A 67 -20.20 -0.13 -2.54
C LYS A 67 -19.98 0.63 -1.23
N PRO A 68 -18.95 1.49 -1.13
CA PRO A 68 -18.78 2.32 0.04
C PRO A 68 -20.09 3.08 0.28
N PRO A 69 -20.56 3.21 1.54
CA PRO A 69 -21.81 3.88 1.82
C PRO A 69 -21.77 5.28 1.19
N LYS A 70 -22.74 5.54 0.32
CA LYS A 70 -22.92 6.85 -0.31
C LYS A 70 -23.13 7.85 0.83
N ALA A 71 -22.12 8.68 1.09
CA ALA A 71 -22.19 9.71 2.11
C ALA A 71 -23.42 10.59 1.82
N THR A 72 -24.47 10.40 2.61
CA THR A 72 -25.73 11.12 2.44
C THR A 72 -25.71 12.29 3.41
N GLY A 73 -25.27 13.46 2.90
CA GLY A 73 -25.68 14.78 3.37
C GLY A 73 -25.24 15.23 4.77
N GLY A 74 -24.26 16.14 4.79
CA GLY A 74 -24.02 17.05 5.92
C GLY A 74 -23.16 18.23 5.45
N THR A 75 -23.78 19.39 5.26
CA THR A 75 -23.13 20.60 4.73
C THR A 75 -22.09 21.11 5.73
N SER A 76 -20.84 21.34 5.30
CA SER A 76 -20.01 22.38 5.89
C SER A 76 -19.04 22.92 4.84
N ARG A 77 -19.22 24.20 4.51
CA ARG A 77 -18.34 24.97 3.64
C ARG A 77 -16.95 25.08 4.29
N ARG A 78 -15.95 24.39 3.77
CA ARG A 78 -14.55 24.83 3.84
C ARG A 78 -13.85 24.37 2.57
N GLY A 79 -13.63 25.33 1.67
CA GLY A 79 -12.94 25.10 0.40
C GLY A 79 -11.50 24.61 0.59
N PRO A 80 -10.86 24.16 -0.50
CA PRO A 80 -9.48 23.72 -0.46
C PRO A 80 -8.59 24.87 -0.02
N ARG A 81 -7.83 24.69 1.06
CA ARG A 81 -6.61 25.48 1.25
C ARG A 81 -5.67 25.06 0.13
N GLY A 82 -5.67 25.84 -0.94
CA GLY A 82 -4.67 25.74 -1.98
C GLY A 82 -3.30 25.76 -1.30
N ILE A 83 -2.47 24.76 -1.61
CA ILE A 83 -1.05 24.82 -1.31
C ILE A 83 -0.51 25.88 -2.25
N THR A 84 -0.40 27.12 -1.76
CA THR A 84 0.27 28.19 -2.50
C THR A 84 1.77 27.92 -2.38
N VAL A 85 2.40 27.48 -3.46
CA VAL A 85 3.86 27.46 -3.56
C VAL A 85 4.29 28.90 -3.75
N THR A 86 4.78 29.51 -2.68
CA THR A 86 5.31 30.87 -2.68
C THR A 86 6.64 30.87 -3.44
N SER A 87 6.70 31.59 -4.56
CA SER A 87 7.95 31.82 -5.29
C SER A 87 8.94 32.61 -4.44
N MET A 88 10.26 32.40 -4.62
CA MET A 88 11.30 33.10 -3.85
C MET A 88 11.15 34.63 -3.89
N ASP A 89 10.66 35.18 -5.01
CA ASP A 89 10.42 36.62 -5.20
C ASP A 89 9.39 37.19 -4.20
N ASP A 90 8.41 36.38 -3.80
CA ASP A 90 7.34 36.77 -2.88
C ASP A 90 7.81 36.78 -1.42
N ILE A 91 8.83 35.98 -1.09
CA ILE A 91 9.47 35.93 0.24
C ILE A 91 10.30 37.20 0.49
N GLU A 92 11.03 37.68 -0.52
CA GLU A 92 11.86 38.89 -0.39
C GLU A 92 11.01 40.15 -0.21
N LYS A 93 9.87 40.25 -0.91
CA LYS A 93 8.92 41.36 -0.72
C LYS A 93 8.29 41.39 0.67
N GLN A 94 7.96 40.22 1.24
CA GLN A 94 7.38 40.17 2.59
C GLN A 94 8.39 40.52 3.68
N LYS A 95 9.66 40.15 3.50
CA LYS A 95 10.75 40.59 4.40
C LYS A 95 10.98 42.09 4.34
N ALA A 96 10.94 42.68 3.13
CA ALA A 96 11.09 44.13 2.96
C ALA A 96 9.93 44.93 3.58
N ALA A 97 8.72 44.37 3.62
CA ALA A 97 7.54 45.01 4.20
C ALA A 97 7.44 44.86 5.74
N SER A 98 8.30 44.04 6.35
CA SER A 98 8.27 43.73 7.79
C SER A 98 9.45 44.36 8.57
N SER A 99 10.17 45.30 7.95
CA SER A 99 11.24 46.10 8.57
C SER A 99 10.87 47.57 8.60
#